data_AF-A0A951AVV3-F1
#
_entry.id   AF-A0A951AVV3-F1
#
_cell.length_a   1.000
_cell.length_b   1.000
_cell.length_c   1.000
_cell.angle_alpha   90.00
_cell.angle_beta   90.00
_cell.angle_gamma   90.00
#
_symmetry.space_group_name_H-M   'P 1'
#
loop_
_entity.id
_entity.type
_entity.pdbx_description
1 polymer ?
#
loop_
_entity_poly.entity_id
_entity_poly.type
_entity_poly.pdbx_seq_one_letter_code
_entity_poly.pdbx_strand_id
1 'polypeptide(L)'
;MGRHTATQDPVHVLYLGSSADIGALRRLLEAHGAVTRSRLTPAVTVVVADSAVPADHPTVRAAGMLGIPVMEPAEAMVQYATWRNPRESSQPAVTARRAWPFRRPVS
;
A
#
# COMPACT_ATOMS: atom_id res chain seq x y z
N MET A 1 16.41 26.09 7.94
CA MET A 1 15.85 24.73 8.12
C MET A 1 14.71 24.53 7.14
N GLY A 2 15.00 24.07 5.92
CA GLY A 2 13.97 23.72 4.95
C GLY A 2 13.34 22.40 5.34
N ARG A 3 12.05 22.41 5.72
CA ARG A 3 11.27 21.17 5.82
C ARG A 3 11.16 20.61 4.40
N HIS A 4 12.00 19.63 4.08
CA HIS A 4 11.75 18.76 2.95
C HIS A 4 10.47 17.97 3.26
N THR A 5 9.32 18.52 2.87
CA THR A 5 8.18 17.67 2.53
C THR A 5 8.65 16.87 1.33
N ALA A 6 9.25 15.70 1.56
CA ALA A 6 9.39 14.70 0.52
C ALA A 6 7.97 14.47 0.02
N THR A 7 7.63 15.04 -1.13
CA THR A 7 6.40 14.76 -1.83
C THR A 7 6.46 13.29 -2.16
N GLN A 8 5.90 12.46 -1.29
CA GLN A 8 5.80 11.02 -1.54
C GLN A 8 5.00 10.88 -2.82
N ASP A 9 5.64 10.32 -3.85
CA ASP A 9 5.04 10.15 -5.17
C ASP A 9 3.74 9.34 -5.04
N PRO A 10 2.64 9.75 -5.69
CA PRO A 10 1.38 9.04 -5.57
C PRO A 10 1.50 7.64 -6.18
N VAL A 11 1.06 6.61 -5.46
CA VAL A 11 0.94 5.26 -6.01
C VAL A 11 -0.02 5.30 -7.19
N HIS A 12 0.47 4.86 -8.34
CA HIS A 12 -0.30 4.73 -9.57
C HIS A 12 -0.79 3.30 -9.72
N VAL A 13 -2.10 3.09 -9.67
CA VAL A 13 -2.71 1.75 -9.68
C VAL A 13 -3.46 1.52 -10.99
N LEU A 14 -3.26 0.36 -11.61
CA LEU A 14 -4.08 -0.13 -12.72
C LEU A 14 -4.91 -1.33 -12.25
N TYR A 15 -6.22 -1.29 -12.43
CA TYR A 15 -7.12 -2.40 -12.06
C TYR A 15 -7.52 -3.22 -13.28
N LEU A 16 -7.52 -4.54 -13.14
CA LEU A 16 -8.00 -5.50 -14.14
C LEU A 16 -9.10 -6.37 -13.52
N GLY A 17 -10.28 -6.39 -14.15
CA GLY A 17 -11.46 -7.08 -13.63
C GLY A 17 -12.53 -6.13 -13.14
N SER A 18 -13.62 -6.67 -12.59
CA SER A 18 -14.79 -5.89 -12.16
C SER A 18 -15.45 -6.45 -10.90
N SER A 19 -14.67 -7.13 -10.05
CA SER A 19 -15.17 -7.63 -8.78
C SER A 19 -15.52 -6.52 -7.80
N ALA A 20 -16.38 -6.84 -6.83
CA ALA A 20 -16.75 -5.92 -5.76
C ALA A 20 -15.53 -5.49 -4.93
N ASP A 21 -14.58 -6.40 -4.72
CA ASP A 21 -13.32 -6.15 -4.00
C ASP A 21 -12.46 -5.09 -4.69
N ILE A 22 -12.34 -5.14 -6.03
CA ILE A 22 -11.67 -4.08 -6.80
C ILE A 22 -12.36 -2.73 -6.58
N GLY A 23 -13.69 -2.72 -6.58
CA GLY A 23 -14.47 -1.51 -6.34
C GLY A 23 -14.24 -0.93 -4.95
N ALA A 24 -14.16 -1.77 -3.91
CA ALA A 24 -13.89 -1.35 -2.54
C ALA A 24 -12.45 -0.85 -2.37
N LEU A 25 -11.48 -1.62 -2.88
CA LEU A 25 -10.07 -1.27 -2.86
C LEU A 25 -9.80 0.04 -3.60
N ARG A 26 -10.39 0.23 -4.78
CA ARG A 26 -10.23 1.48 -5.54
C ARG A 26 -10.65 2.70 -4.75
N ARG A 27 -11.84 2.66 -4.13
CA ARG A 27 -12.34 3.76 -3.30
C ARG A 27 -11.42 4.02 -2.10
N LEU A 28 -10.93 2.95 -1.48
CA LEU A 28 -9.97 3.06 -0.38
C LEU A 28 -8.69 3.75 -0.85
N LEU A 29 -8.04 3.27 -1.91
CA LEU A 29 -6.77 3.81 -2.38
C LEU A 29 -6.90 5.23 -2.92
N GLU A 30 -7.98 5.55 -3.63
CA GLU A 30 -8.26 6.91 -4.08
C GLU A 30 -8.48 7.87 -2.89
N ALA A 31 -9.16 7.43 -1.82
CA ALA A 31 -9.27 8.21 -0.58
C ALA A 31 -7.92 8.43 0.11
N HIS A 32 -6.97 7.51 -0.08
CA HIS A 32 -5.58 7.61 0.35
C HIS A 32 -4.69 8.35 -0.66
N GLY A 33 -5.25 8.92 -1.73
CA GLY A 33 -4.53 9.73 -2.71
C GLY A 33 -3.76 8.94 -3.77
N ALA A 34 -4.07 7.65 -3.96
CA ALA A 34 -3.61 6.89 -5.11
C ALA A 34 -4.25 7.42 -6.40
N VAL A 35 -3.55 7.26 -7.51
CA VAL A 35 -4.02 7.70 -8.84
C VAL A 35 -4.33 6.47 -9.69
N THR A 36 -5.60 6.26 -9.97
CA THR A 36 -6.04 5.20 -10.88
C THR A 36 -5.63 5.50 -12.32
N ARG A 37 -5.01 4.54 -13.00
CA ARG A 37 -4.67 4.57 -14.42
C ARG A 37 -5.57 3.61 -15.19
N SER A 38 -5.90 3.97 -16.42
CA SER A 38 -6.68 3.13 -17.34
C SER A 38 -5.81 2.31 -18.30
N ARG A 39 -4.52 2.64 -18.41
CA ARG A 39 -3.55 1.99 -19.30
C ARG A 39 -2.27 1.71 -18.54
N LEU A 40 -1.65 0.58 -18.87
CA LEU A 40 -0.32 0.23 -18.40
C LEU A 40 0.72 1.16 -19.00
N THR A 41 1.50 1.82 -18.14
CA THR A 41 2.61 2.69 -18.49
C THR A 41 3.74 2.47 -17.48
N PRO A 42 4.98 2.87 -17.77
CA PRO A 42 6.08 2.79 -16.80
C PRO A 42 5.84 3.58 -15.51
N ALA A 43 4.89 4.51 -15.49
CA ALA A 43 4.49 5.25 -14.30
C ALA A 43 3.56 4.45 -13.37
N VAL A 44 3.02 3.30 -13.81
CA VAL A 44 2.19 2.44 -12.96
C VAL A 44 3.09 1.76 -11.93
N THR A 45 2.74 1.92 -10.65
CA THR A 45 3.47 1.34 -9.52
C THR A 45 3.03 -0.10 -9.24
N VAL A 46 1.75 -0.41 -9.46
CA VAL A 46 1.17 -1.73 -9.20
C VAL A 46 -0.05 -2.00 -10.10
N VAL A 47 -0.20 -3.26 -10.51
CA VAL A 47 -1.40 -3.77 -11.17
C VAL A 47 -2.17 -4.63 -10.17
N VAL A 48 -3.45 -4.34 -10.00
CA VAL A 48 -4.36 -5.19 -9.21
C VAL A 48 -5.23 -5.95 -10.19
N ALA A 49 -5.12 -7.28 -10.20
CA ALA A 49 -5.91 -8.15 -11.05
C ALA A 49 -6.81 -9.02 -10.17
N ASP A 50 -8.08 -9.13 -10.52
CA ASP A 50 -8.98 -10.09 -9.88
C ASP A 50 -8.72 -11.51 -10.40
N SER A 51 -9.07 -12.52 -9.60
CA SER A 51 -8.88 -13.94 -9.94
C SER A 51 -9.56 -14.39 -11.24
N ALA A 52 -10.58 -13.64 -11.73
CA ALA A 52 -11.19 -13.89 -13.03
C ALA A 52 -10.28 -13.50 -14.23
N VAL A 53 -9.22 -12.73 -14.00
CA VAL A 53 -8.26 -12.32 -15.03
C VAL A 53 -7.21 -13.42 -15.20
N PRO A 54 -7.07 -14.01 -16.40
CA PRO A 54 -6.10 -15.07 -16.62
C PRO A 54 -4.66 -14.54 -16.53
N ALA A 55 -3.74 -15.38 -16.05
CA ALA A 55 -2.32 -15.02 -15.96
C ALA A 55 -1.68 -14.67 -17.33
N ASP A 56 -2.22 -15.20 -18.43
CA ASP A 56 -1.77 -14.89 -19.80
C ASP A 56 -2.34 -13.56 -20.34
N HIS A 57 -3.20 -12.87 -19.57
CA HIS A 57 -3.77 -11.59 -19.99
C HIS A 57 -2.67 -10.62 -20.45
N PRO A 58 -2.81 -9.94 -21.60
CA PRO A 58 -1.72 -9.16 -22.21
C PRO A 58 -1.15 -8.10 -21.28
N THR A 59 -2.01 -7.46 -20.47
CA THR A 59 -1.58 -6.49 -19.46
C THR A 59 -0.78 -7.11 -18.31
N VAL A 60 -1.11 -8.33 -17.89
CA VAL A 60 -0.38 -9.04 -16.82
C VAL A 60 1.01 -9.42 -17.31
N ARG A 61 1.12 -9.98 -18.52
CA ARG A 61 2.41 -10.27 -19.15
C ARG A 61 3.26 -9.02 -19.34
N ALA A 62 2.66 -7.93 -19.82
CA ALA A 62 3.35 -6.66 -20.00
C ALA A 62 3.81 -6.04 -18.68
N ALA A 63 3.02 -6.14 -17.61
CA ALA A 63 3.42 -5.69 -16.28
C ALA A 63 4.66 -6.46 -15.80
N GLY A 64 4.67 -7.80 -15.98
CA GLY A 64 5.83 -8.64 -15.68
C GLY A 64 7.09 -8.23 -16.47
N MET A 65 6.97 -7.94 -17.76
CA MET A 65 8.10 -7.45 -18.58
C MET A 65 8.63 -6.09 -18.11
N LEU A 66 7.78 -5.25 -17.53
CA LEU A 66 8.15 -3.94 -16.98
C LEU A 66 8.63 -4.01 -15.53
N GLY A 67 8.61 -5.19 -14.90
CA GLY A 67 8.92 -5.35 -13.48
C GLY A 67 7.88 -4.74 -12.54
N ILE A 68 6.67 -4.48 -13.05
CA ILE A 68 5.56 -3.93 -12.27
C ILE A 68 4.86 -5.09 -11.55
N PRO A 69 4.72 -5.04 -10.21
CA PRO A 69 4.06 -6.10 -9.46
C PRO A 69 2.58 -6.21 -9.85
N VAL A 70 2.13 -7.47 -9.97
CA VAL A 70 0.72 -7.83 -10.14
C VAL A 70 0.28 -8.55 -8.87
N MET A 71 -0.85 -8.14 -8.29
CA MET A 71 -1.36 -8.70 -7.04
C MET A 71 -2.88 -8.78 -7.03
N GLU A 72 -3.41 -9.71 -6.24
CA GLU A 72 -4.85 -9.85 -6.05
C GLU A 72 -5.41 -8.71 -5.18
N PRO A 73 -6.72 -8.42 -5.25
CA PRO A 73 -7.33 -7.34 -4.47
C PRO A 73 -7.13 -7.51 -2.96
N ALA A 74 -7.16 -8.74 -2.46
CA ALA A 74 -6.94 -9.06 -1.06
C ALA A 74 -5.49 -8.78 -0.61
N GLU A 75 -4.51 -9.09 -1.45
CA GLU A 75 -3.10 -8.82 -1.16
C GLU A 75 -2.81 -7.31 -1.17
N ALA A 76 -3.34 -6.60 -2.17
CA ALA A 76 -3.24 -5.16 -2.26
C ALA A 76 -3.92 -4.46 -1.07
N MET A 77 -5.05 -4.99 -0.59
CA MET A 77 -5.70 -4.48 0.63
C MET A 77 -4.75 -4.54 1.83
N VAL A 78 -4.07 -5.68 2.06
CA VAL A 78 -3.14 -5.83 3.19
C VAL A 78 -1.96 -4.87 3.07
N GLN A 79 -1.38 -4.72 1.87
CA GLN A 79 -0.21 -3.87 1.68
C GLN A 79 -0.51 -2.37 1.76
N TYR A 80 -1.70 -1.95 1.29
CA TYR A 80 -2.01 -0.53 1.13
C TYR A 80 -3.06 0.00 2.12
N ALA A 81 -3.66 -0.84 2.98
CA ALA A 81 -4.66 -0.41 3.96
C ALA A 81 -4.17 0.70 4.91
N THR A 82 -2.87 0.80 5.17
CA THR A 82 -2.28 1.72 6.16
C THR A 82 -1.37 2.78 5.54
N TRP A 83 -1.12 2.72 4.23
CA TRP A 83 -0.07 3.48 3.54
C TRP A 83 -0.19 5.01 3.68
N ARG A 84 -1.39 5.53 3.93
CA ARG A 84 -1.64 6.98 4.10
C ARG A 84 -2.34 7.33 5.40
N ASN A 85 -2.26 6.47 6.40
CA ASN A 85 -2.76 6.77 7.74
C ASN A 85 -1.65 7.43 8.55
N PRO A 86 -1.58 8.78 8.65
CA PRO A 86 -0.55 9.46 9.44
C PRO A 86 -0.61 9.11 10.94
N ARG A 87 -1.67 8.44 11.39
CA ARG A 87 -1.82 7.97 12.78
C ARG A 87 -1.06 6.69 13.10
N GLU A 88 -0.66 5.89 12.11
CA GLU A 88 -0.03 4.58 12.36
C GLU A 88 1.50 4.59 12.26
N SER A 89 2.08 5.60 11.60
CA SER A 89 3.54 5.80 11.61
C SER A 89 4.08 6.46 12.90
N SER A 90 3.22 6.67 13.92
CA SER A 90 3.59 7.23 15.23
C SER A 90 3.50 6.23 16.38
N GLN A 91 3.61 4.93 16.11
CA GLN A 91 4.03 3.99 17.15
C GLN A 91 5.50 3.64 16.95
N PRO A 92 6.44 4.27 17.68
CA PRO A 92 7.62 3.53 18.01
C PRO A 92 7.15 2.27 18.75
N ALA A 93 7.54 1.10 18.27
CA ALA A 93 7.51 -0.14 19.03
C ALA A 93 8.48 0.00 20.23
N VAL A 94 8.14 0.88 21.19
CA VAL A 94 8.74 0.93 22.52
C VAL A 94 7.67 0.41 23.46
N THR A 95 7.48 -0.91 23.40
CA THR A 95 6.93 -1.67 24.51
C THR A 95 8.08 -2.27 25.32
N ALA A 96 9.13 -1.49 25.60
CA ALA A 96 10.04 -1.78 26.72
C ALA A 96 9.46 -1.10 27.97
N ARG A 97 8.45 -1.80 28.51
CA ARG A 97 7.98 -1.80 29.90
C ARG A 97 8.53 -0.67 30.78
N ARG A 98 7.65 0.30 31.05
CA ARG A 98 7.64 1.07 32.31
C ARG A 98 7.57 0.05 33.47
N ALA A 99 8.71 -0.34 34.02
CA ALA A 99 8.79 -0.98 35.32
C ALA A 99 8.94 0.13 36.37
N TRP A 100 7.97 0.19 37.27
CA TRP A 100 7.91 1.12 38.40
C TRP A 100 9.04 0.89 39.42
N PRO A 101 9.32 1.88 40.29
CA PRO A 101 10.58 2.01 40.99
C PRO A 101 10.60 1.17 42.27
N PHE A 102 11.45 0.15 42.33
CA PHE A 102 11.87 -0.40 43.62
C PHE A 102 13.19 0.27 44.03
N ARG A 103 13.08 1.27 44.91
CA ARG A 103 14.20 1.75 45.73
C ARG A 103 14.65 0.61 46.64
N ARG A 104 15.94 0.30 46.64
CA ARG A 104 16.60 -0.52 47.67
C ARG A 104 16.83 0.34 48.92
N PRO A 105 16.59 -0.16 50.15
CA PRO A 105 17.18 0.43 51.33
C PRO A 105 18.63 -0.04 51.46
N VAL A 106 19.54 0.93 51.62
CA VAL A 106 20.89 0.73 52.14
C VAL A 106 20.86 1.29 53.57
N SER A 107 21.09 0.41 54.54
CA SER A 107 21.77 0.64 55.83
C SER A 107 22.10 -0.72 56.42
#